data_AF-A0A437MID4-F1
#
_entry.id   AF-A0A437MID4-F1
#
_cell.length_a   1.000
_cell.length_b   1.000
_cell.length_c   1.000
_cell.angle_alpha   90.00
_cell.angle_beta   90.00
_cell.angle_gamma   90.00
#
_symmetry.space_group_name_H-M   'P 1'
#
loop_
_entity.id
_entity.type
_entity.pdbx_description
1 polymer ?
#
loop_
_entity_poly.entity_id
_entity_poly.type
_entity_poly.pdbx_seq_one_letter_code
_entity_poly.pdbx_strand_id
1 'polypeptide(L)'
;MTPPEKSFVFAPMYNQTPQPGEPQTNDATGAFHPGMAIYKKMYEGMGKQVVTLKFDNHAPAANRRRQILDAMQNNCGGQWYDAIVYFGHGWKGGLASAGFNDASRESLTDAIWDYGTPGVKVILYACSCATPGGYAYKMAQDLSCWANYGLEVFGHPSVGHSFTNPQVRRYPSNLGETGETVCPDGKLQGWLKNMRNERAGFWAQMPFMTRDEIAAAC
;
A
#
# COMPACT_ATOMS: atom_id res chain seq x y z
N MET A 1 -18.17 -6.29 0.57
CA MET A 1 -16.85 -5.74 0.92
C MET A 1 -16.66 -6.02 2.39
N THR A 2 -15.52 -6.60 2.74
CA THR A 2 -15.17 -6.90 4.14
C THR A 2 -14.10 -5.92 4.59
N PRO A 3 -14.46 -4.81 5.24
CA PRO A 3 -13.50 -3.78 5.64
C PRO A 3 -12.48 -4.36 6.64
N PRO A 4 -11.24 -3.84 6.67
CA PRO A 4 -10.26 -4.20 7.69
C PRO A 4 -10.76 -3.79 9.08
N GLU A 5 -10.56 -4.62 10.08
CA GLU A 5 -10.79 -4.28 11.48
C GLU A 5 -9.69 -3.36 12.02
N LYS A 6 -8.44 -3.61 11.60
CA LYS A 6 -7.28 -2.85 12.07
C LYS A 6 -6.22 -2.67 11.00
N SER A 7 -6.01 -1.41 10.61
CA SER A 7 -5.00 -1.03 9.63
C SER A 7 -3.80 -0.35 10.27
N PHE A 8 -2.59 -0.69 9.80
CA PHE A 8 -1.40 0.14 9.96
C PHE A 8 -1.12 0.90 8.67
N VAL A 9 -1.15 2.22 8.73
CA VAL A 9 -1.00 3.09 7.55
C VAL A 9 0.21 3.98 7.75
N PHE A 10 1.14 4.01 6.79
CA PHE A 10 2.36 4.82 6.93
C PHE A 10 2.72 5.59 5.65
N ALA A 11 3.30 6.77 5.84
CA ALA A 11 3.67 7.71 4.78
C ALA A 11 4.88 8.56 5.20
N PRO A 12 5.66 9.11 4.25
CA PRO A 12 6.73 10.03 4.58
C PRO A 12 6.17 11.32 5.21
N MET A 13 6.84 11.84 6.24
CA MET A 13 6.44 13.07 6.92
C MET A 13 6.70 14.33 6.09
N TYR A 14 7.80 14.37 5.36
CA TYR A 14 8.30 15.54 4.65
C TYR A 14 8.27 15.34 3.13
N ASN A 15 8.04 16.44 2.41
CA ASN A 15 8.30 16.47 0.97
C ASN A 15 9.79 16.21 0.70
N GLN A 16 10.11 15.64 -0.46
CA GLN A 16 11.51 15.46 -0.84
C GLN A 16 12.16 16.84 -1.02
N THR A 17 13.36 16.99 -0.48
CA THR A 17 14.18 18.16 -0.79
C THR A 17 14.60 18.05 -2.25
N PRO A 18 14.26 19.03 -3.11
CA PRO A 18 14.63 18.98 -4.51
C PRO A 18 16.15 18.98 -4.66
N GLN A 19 16.66 18.31 -5.70
CA GLN A 19 18.06 18.48 -6.07
C GLN A 19 18.30 19.90 -6.61
N PRO A 20 19.56 20.40 -6.61
CA PRO A 20 19.87 21.69 -7.22
C PRO A 20 19.36 21.77 -8.68
N GLY A 21 18.49 22.74 -8.96
CA GLY A 21 17.89 22.94 -10.28
C GLY A 21 16.57 22.19 -10.52
N GLU A 22 16.11 21.36 -9.57
CA GLU A 22 14.80 20.73 -9.63
C GLU A 22 13.72 21.59 -8.94
N PRO A 23 12.48 21.58 -9.44
CA PRO A 23 11.38 22.23 -8.76
C PRO A 23 11.06 21.52 -7.44
N GLN A 24 10.60 22.27 -6.45
CA GLN A 24 10.08 21.69 -5.22
C GLN A 24 8.87 20.80 -5.53
N THR A 25 8.91 19.54 -5.11
CA THR A 25 7.75 18.66 -5.16
C THR A 25 6.99 18.71 -3.83
N ASN A 26 5.69 18.45 -3.90
CA ASN A 26 4.80 18.46 -2.75
C ASN A 26 4.16 17.09 -2.52
N ASP A 27 4.81 15.99 -2.93
CA ASP A 27 4.19 14.66 -2.96
C ASP A 27 3.67 14.20 -1.59
N ALA A 28 4.41 14.45 -0.51
CA ALA A 28 3.99 14.06 0.84
C ALA A 28 2.74 14.83 1.26
N THR A 29 2.76 16.16 1.18
CA THR A 29 1.64 17.01 1.62
C THR A 29 0.48 17.08 0.62
N GLY A 30 0.75 16.85 -0.66
CA GLY A 30 -0.16 17.04 -1.77
C GLY A 30 -0.81 15.75 -2.27
N ALA A 31 -0.19 14.58 -2.03
CA ALA A 31 -0.75 13.29 -2.38
C ALA A 31 -0.78 12.32 -1.20
N PHE A 32 0.37 11.98 -0.59
CA PHE A 32 0.42 10.88 0.37
C PHE A 32 -0.38 11.15 1.67
N HIS A 33 -0.28 12.35 2.23
CA HIS A 33 -1.04 12.74 3.42
C HIS A 33 -2.54 12.84 3.15
N PRO A 34 -3.01 13.47 2.05
CA PRO A 34 -4.41 13.41 1.66
C PRO A 34 -4.96 11.98 1.53
N GLY A 35 -4.23 11.09 0.86
CA GLY A 35 -4.63 9.68 0.73
C GLY A 35 -4.76 8.99 2.08
N MET A 36 -3.73 9.08 2.93
CA MET A 36 -3.76 8.56 4.30
C MET A 36 -4.94 9.12 5.11
N ALA A 37 -5.22 10.43 5.00
CA ALA A 37 -6.32 11.07 5.73
C ALA A 37 -7.70 10.59 5.25
N ILE A 38 -7.88 10.41 3.94
CA ILE A 38 -9.11 9.88 3.35
C ILE A 38 -9.33 8.43 3.81
N TYR A 39 -8.29 7.59 3.73
CA TYR A 39 -8.34 6.19 4.21
C TYR A 39 -8.73 6.12 5.69
N LYS A 40 -8.03 6.89 6.53
CA LYS A 40 -8.31 6.95 7.97
C LYS A 40 -9.74 7.37 8.25
N LYS A 41 -10.19 8.49 7.67
CA LYS A 41 -11.55 9.01 7.86
C LYS A 41 -12.61 7.98 7.44
N MET A 42 -12.39 7.28 6.33
CA MET A 42 -13.33 6.29 5.82
C MET A 42 -13.51 5.13 6.81
N TYR A 43 -12.42 4.47 7.20
CA TYR A 43 -12.50 3.26 8.01
C TYR A 43 -12.82 3.55 9.47
N GLU A 44 -12.31 4.66 10.04
CA GLU A 44 -12.77 5.09 11.38
C GLU A 44 -14.23 5.50 11.39
N GLY A 45 -14.73 6.08 10.29
CA GLY A 45 -16.17 6.35 10.12
C GLY A 45 -17.03 5.08 10.10
N MET A 46 -16.43 3.92 9.81
CA MET A 46 -17.06 2.59 9.89
C MET A 46 -16.80 1.90 11.25
N GLY A 47 -16.22 2.60 12.22
CA GLY A 47 -15.88 2.06 13.54
C GLY A 47 -14.63 1.17 13.56
N LYS A 48 -13.79 1.21 12.52
CA LYS A 48 -12.55 0.42 12.42
C LYS A 48 -11.37 1.15 13.02
N GLN A 49 -10.34 0.42 13.43
CA GLN A 49 -9.13 1.01 13.98
C GLN A 49 -8.11 1.33 12.88
N VAL A 50 -7.64 2.58 12.80
CA VAL A 50 -6.60 2.98 11.85
C VAL A 50 -5.44 3.66 12.58
N VAL A 51 -4.33 2.91 12.71
CA VAL A 51 -3.07 3.44 13.21
C VAL A 51 -2.34 4.12 12.07
N THR A 52 -1.99 5.39 12.22
CA THR A 52 -1.25 6.15 11.20
C THR A 52 0.13 6.57 11.69
N LEU A 53 1.15 6.38 10.86
CA LEU A 53 2.50 6.88 11.08
C LEU A 53 2.95 7.79 9.93
N LYS A 54 3.37 9.01 10.26
CA LYS A 54 4.20 9.82 9.37
C LYS A 54 5.65 9.68 9.82
N PHE A 55 6.47 8.95 9.09
CA PHE A 55 7.87 8.70 9.47
C PHE A 55 8.80 9.79 8.90
N ASP A 56 9.86 10.13 9.62
CA ASP A 56 10.87 11.06 9.12
C ASP A 56 11.63 10.42 7.95
N ASN A 57 11.30 10.84 6.73
CA ASN A 57 11.92 10.40 5.49
C ASN A 57 13.17 11.19 5.09
N HIS A 58 13.66 12.11 5.92
CA HIS A 58 14.98 12.74 5.77
C HIS A 58 16.06 11.98 6.54
N ALA A 59 15.68 11.22 7.57
CA ALA A 59 16.60 10.33 8.30
C ALA A 59 17.31 9.31 7.37
N PRO A 60 18.44 8.72 7.78
CA PRO A 60 19.07 7.61 7.05
C PRO A 60 18.11 6.42 6.86
N ALA A 61 18.22 5.69 5.74
CA ALA A 61 17.27 4.62 5.38
C ALA A 61 17.01 3.59 6.49
N ALA A 62 18.05 3.17 7.21
CA ALA A 62 17.92 2.25 8.36
C ALA A 62 17.05 2.84 9.49
N ASN A 63 17.15 4.14 9.74
CA ASN A 63 16.34 4.83 10.74
C ASN A 63 14.89 5.02 10.28
N ARG A 64 14.64 5.19 8.97
CA ARG A 64 13.28 5.22 8.42
C ARG A 64 12.58 3.88 8.63
N ARG A 65 13.26 2.78 8.27
CA ARG A 65 12.75 1.42 8.48
C ARG A 65 12.45 1.18 9.95
N ARG A 66 13.41 1.46 10.84
CA ARG A 66 13.24 1.29 12.28
C ARG A 66 12.02 2.05 12.83
N GLN A 67 11.82 3.32 12.46
CA GLN A 67 10.61 4.07 12.88
C GLN A 67 9.31 3.34 12.50
N ILE A 68 9.27 2.74 11.31
CA ILE A 68 8.10 2.03 10.81
C ILE A 68 7.89 0.71 11.58
N LEU A 69 8.95 -0.09 11.71
CA LEU A 69 8.89 -1.39 12.39
C LEU A 69 8.55 -1.22 13.88
N ASP A 70 9.20 -0.28 14.57
CA ASP A 70 8.93 0.02 15.98
C ASP A 70 7.48 0.51 16.16
N ALA A 71 6.95 1.31 15.24
CA ALA A 71 5.58 1.78 15.31
C ALA A 71 4.56 0.65 15.07
N MET A 72 4.82 -0.29 14.16
CA MET A 72 3.99 -1.48 13.99
C MET A 72 3.94 -2.29 15.28
N GLN A 73 5.11 -2.59 15.87
CA GLN A 73 5.21 -3.32 17.12
C GLN A 73 4.46 -2.62 18.27
N ASN A 74 4.76 -1.34 18.50
CA ASN A 74 4.24 -0.60 19.64
C ASN A 74 2.74 -0.35 19.58
N ASN A 75 2.14 -0.33 18.38
CA ASN A 75 0.71 -0.06 18.19
C ASN A 75 -0.12 -1.32 17.88
N CYS A 76 0.52 -2.48 17.75
CA CYS A 76 -0.20 -3.76 17.59
C CYS A 76 -1.04 -4.05 18.83
N GLY A 77 -0.54 -3.79 20.05
CA GLY A 77 -1.35 -3.77 21.27
C GLY A 77 -2.19 -5.05 21.52
N GLY A 78 -1.70 -6.21 21.07
CA GLY A 78 -2.41 -7.50 21.18
C GLY A 78 -3.50 -7.74 20.14
N GLN A 79 -3.73 -6.80 19.23
CA GLN A 79 -4.62 -6.96 18.08
C GLN A 79 -3.82 -6.84 16.78
N TRP A 80 -3.78 -7.93 16.02
CA TRP A 80 -3.07 -8.00 14.75
C TRP A 80 -3.69 -7.11 13.68
N TYR A 81 -2.85 -6.62 12.77
CA TYR A 81 -3.26 -5.85 11.61
C TYR A 81 -3.80 -6.77 10.51
N ASP A 82 -4.96 -6.45 9.93
CA ASP A 82 -5.48 -7.10 8.73
C ASP A 82 -5.33 -6.24 7.47
N ALA A 83 -4.82 -5.02 7.61
CA ALA A 83 -4.32 -4.23 6.50
C ALA A 83 -3.03 -3.47 6.84
N ILE A 84 -2.06 -3.51 5.93
CA ILE A 84 -0.81 -2.74 5.98
C ILE A 84 -0.77 -1.86 4.74
N VAL A 85 -0.81 -0.54 4.93
CA VAL A 85 -1.01 0.42 3.84
C VAL A 85 0.13 1.42 3.78
N TYR A 86 0.75 1.53 2.62
CA TYR A 86 1.83 2.48 2.36
C TYR A 86 1.42 3.51 1.33
N PHE A 87 1.63 4.79 1.65
CA PHE A 87 1.57 5.90 0.71
C PHE A 87 2.95 6.50 0.54
N GLY A 88 3.54 6.41 -0.65
CA GLY A 88 4.85 7.00 -0.90
C GLY A 88 5.42 6.63 -2.25
N HIS A 89 6.71 6.91 -2.44
CA HIS A 89 7.40 6.52 -3.66
C HIS A 89 7.75 5.04 -3.63
N GLY A 90 7.66 4.42 -4.80
CA GLY A 90 8.09 3.07 -5.08
C GLY A 90 8.89 3.03 -6.37
N TRP A 91 9.59 1.92 -6.54
CA TRP A 91 10.23 1.52 -7.78
C TRP A 91 10.28 -0.01 -7.81
N LYS A 92 10.81 -0.59 -8.90
CA LYS A 92 10.81 -2.05 -9.08
C LYS A 92 11.40 -2.82 -7.90
N GLY A 93 12.44 -2.31 -7.25
CA GLY A 93 13.15 -2.99 -6.17
C GLY A 93 12.92 -2.42 -4.78
N GLY A 94 11.93 -1.55 -4.55
CA GLY A 94 11.72 -1.00 -3.20
C GLY A 94 10.69 0.09 -3.01
N LEU A 95 10.56 0.50 -1.74
CA LEU A 95 9.75 1.61 -1.26
C LEU A 95 10.70 2.76 -0.87
N ALA A 96 11.08 3.57 -1.85
CA ALA A 96 12.17 4.55 -1.72
C ALA A 96 11.98 5.53 -0.55
N SER A 97 10.75 6.02 -0.31
CA SER A 97 10.52 6.95 0.80
C SER A 97 10.77 6.26 2.15
N ALA A 98 10.26 5.04 2.33
CA ALA A 98 10.36 4.25 3.56
C ALA A 98 11.76 3.64 3.79
N GLY A 99 12.62 3.67 2.77
CA GLY A 99 13.97 3.11 2.86
C GLY A 99 14.02 1.59 2.78
N PHE A 100 12.94 0.91 2.36
CA PHE A 100 12.97 -0.52 2.07
C PHE A 100 13.38 -0.79 0.62
N ASN A 101 14.19 -1.81 0.43
CA ASN A 101 14.63 -2.31 -0.87
C ASN A 101 14.72 -3.84 -0.84
N ASP A 102 15.09 -4.48 -1.95
CA ASP A 102 15.22 -5.93 -2.02
C ASP A 102 16.09 -6.54 -0.90
N ALA A 103 17.16 -5.86 -0.46
CA ALA A 103 18.06 -6.34 0.59
C ALA A 103 17.52 -6.13 2.01
N SER A 104 16.45 -5.36 2.18
CA SER A 104 15.82 -5.08 3.48
C SER A 104 14.33 -5.43 3.50
N ARG A 105 13.81 -6.01 2.43
CA ARG A 105 12.40 -6.38 2.26
C ARG A 105 11.94 -7.32 3.38
N GLU A 106 12.76 -8.30 3.69
CA GLU A 106 12.50 -9.32 4.72
C GLU A 106 12.18 -8.67 6.07
N SER A 107 12.86 -7.60 6.47
CA SER A 107 12.54 -6.91 7.73
C SER A 107 11.12 -6.34 7.78
N LEU A 108 10.53 -5.97 6.64
CA LEU A 108 9.13 -5.53 6.59
C LEU A 108 8.19 -6.73 6.59
N THR A 109 8.49 -7.79 5.83
CA THR A 109 7.65 -8.99 5.78
C THR A 109 7.67 -9.78 7.09
N ASP A 110 8.79 -9.80 7.81
CA ASP A 110 8.90 -10.33 9.18
C ASP A 110 8.03 -9.53 10.17
N ALA A 111 8.03 -8.20 10.10
CA ALA A 111 7.12 -7.42 10.94
C ALA A 111 5.64 -7.61 10.56
N ILE A 112 5.33 -7.83 9.28
CA ILE A 112 3.99 -8.23 8.85
C ILE A 112 3.65 -9.62 9.39
N TRP A 113 4.63 -10.54 9.44
CA TRP A 113 4.47 -11.84 10.05
C TRP A 113 4.14 -11.76 11.54
N ASP A 114 4.90 -10.96 12.28
CA ASP A 114 4.79 -10.84 13.74
C ASP A 114 3.53 -10.09 14.18
N TYR A 115 3.09 -9.11 13.40
CA TYR A 115 2.04 -8.16 13.80
C TYR A 115 0.79 -8.19 12.90
N GLY A 116 0.80 -8.95 11.81
CA GLY A 116 -0.33 -9.10 10.89
C GLY A 116 -1.15 -10.37 11.12
N THR A 117 -2.37 -10.39 10.59
CA THR A 117 -3.17 -11.61 10.49
C THR A 117 -2.76 -12.41 9.24
N PRO A 118 -2.94 -13.74 9.21
CA PRO A 118 -2.65 -14.53 8.00
C PRO A 118 -3.39 -14.08 6.73
N GLY A 119 -4.56 -13.43 6.86
CA GLY A 119 -5.32 -12.89 5.73
C GLY A 119 -5.00 -11.44 5.36
N VAL A 120 -3.90 -10.87 5.88
CA VAL A 120 -3.59 -9.45 5.77
C VAL A 120 -3.56 -8.95 4.32
N LYS A 121 -4.09 -7.75 4.09
CA LYS A 121 -3.94 -7.03 2.82
C LYS A 121 -2.76 -6.08 2.92
N VAL A 122 -1.75 -6.26 2.07
CA VAL A 122 -0.62 -5.33 1.96
C VAL A 122 -0.85 -4.42 0.76
N ILE A 123 -1.10 -3.14 0.99
CA ILE A 123 -1.54 -2.21 -0.05
C ILE A 123 -0.47 -1.14 -0.26
N LEU A 124 0.23 -1.23 -1.39
CA LEU A 124 1.32 -0.34 -1.75
C LEU A 124 0.84 0.70 -2.75
N TYR A 125 0.38 1.87 -2.27
CA TYR A 125 0.10 3.03 -3.12
C TYR A 125 1.40 3.72 -3.52
N ALA A 126 2.22 2.99 -4.27
CA ALA A 126 3.58 3.32 -4.66
C ALA A 126 3.86 2.92 -6.12
N CYS A 127 4.45 3.83 -6.88
CA CYS A 127 4.74 3.65 -8.31
C CYS A 127 5.64 2.44 -8.58
N SER A 128 5.40 1.76 -9.70
CA SER A 128 6.27 0.73 -10.28
C SER A 128 6.69 -0.46 -9.40
N CYS A 129 6.20 -0.56 -8.15
CA CYS A 129 6.53 -1.66 -7.23
C CYS A 129 5.91 -2.99 -7.67
N ALA A 130 4.88 -2.95 -8.51
CA ALA A 130 4.24 -4.12 -9.12
C ALA A 130 4.57 -4.28 -10.62
N THR A 131 5.72 -3.77 -11.06
CA THR A 131 6.29 -4.20 -12.35
C THR A 131 6.61 -5.70 -12.30
N PRO A 132 6.68 -6.41 -13.44
CA PRO A 132 7.00 -7.84 -13.44
C PRO A 132 8.27 -8.17 -12.64
N GLY A 133 8.13 -9.05 -11.64
CA GLY A 133 9.20 -9.44 -10.72
C GLY A 133 9.58 -8.35 -9.72
N GLY A 134 8.71 -7.37 -9.51
CA GLY A 134 8.94 -6.21 -8.66
C GLY A 134 8.74 -6.48 -7.17
N TYR A 135 8.92 -5.44 -6.38
CA TYR A 135 8.90 -5.47 -4.92
C TYR A 135 7.60 -6.06 -4.36
N ALA A 136 6.43 -5.71 -4.93
CA ALA A 136 5.14 -6.25 -4.50
C ALA A 136 5.05 -7.77 -4.71
N TYR A 137 5.53 -8.27 -5.85
CA TYR A 137 5.61 -9.70 -6.14
C TYR A 137 6.51 -10.41 -5.13
N LYS A 138 7.71 -9.87 -4.86
CA LYS A 138 8.66 -10.46 -3.92
C LYS A 138 8.13 -10.48 -2.49
N MET A 139 7.39 -9.45 -2.06
CA MET A 139 6.70 -9.47 -0.77
C MET A 139 5.65 -10.58 -0.70
N ALA A 140 4.89 -10.81 -1.79
CA ALA A 140 3.93 -11.90 -1.86
C ALA A 140 4.62 -13.29 -1.83
N GLN A 141 5.86 -13.40 -2.31
CA GLN A 141 6.66 -14.62 -2.17
C GLN A 141 7.09 -14.87 -0.73
N ASP A 142 7.63 -13.85 -0.05
CA ASP A 142 8.05 -13.96 1.36
C ASP A 142 6.88 -14.37 2.26
N LEU A 143 5.69 -13.83 2.01
CA LEU A 143 4.48 -14.10 2.77
C LEU A 143 3.67 -15.30 2.22
N SER A 144 4.22 -16.09 1.29
CA SER A 144 3.45 -17.09 0.52
C SER A 144 2.81 -18.20 1.35
N CYS A 145 3.34 -18.50 2.53
CA CYS A 145 2.71 -19.45 3.46
C CYS A 145 1.35 -18.97 3.99
N TRP A 146 1.02 -17.69 3.82
CA TRP A 146 -0.28 -17.10 4.12
C TRP A 146 -1.25 -17.02 2.94
N ALA A 147 -0.85 -17.47 1.75
CA ALA A 147 -1.70 -17.41 0.55
C ALA A 147 -3.07 -18.10 0.74
N ASN A 148 -3.11 -19.25 1.43
CA ASN A 148 -4.34 -20.00 1.68
C ASN A 148 -5.28 -19.31 2.70
N TYR A 149 -4.81 -18.27 3.39
CA TYR A 149 -5.61 -17.48 4.33
C TYR A 149 -6.15 -16.20 3.71
N GLY A 150 -5.92 -15.98 2.41
CA GLY A 150 -6.43 -14.82 1.69
C GLY A 150 -5.52 -13.60 1.72
N LEU A 151 -4.22 -13.76 2.05
CA LEU A 151 -3.21 -12.73 1.84
C LEU A 151 -3.28 -12.18 0.41
N GLU A 152 -3.26 -10.86 0.27
CA GLU A 152 -3.05 -10.21 -1.03
C GLU A 152 -2.10 -9.03 -0.90
N VAL A 153 -1.14 -8.93 -1.82
CA VAL A 153 -0.30 -7.74 -1.98
C VAL A 153 -0.77 -6.95 -3.20
N PHE A 154 -1.04 -5.66 -3.04
CA PHE A 154 -1.44 -4.74 -4.09
C PHE A 154 -0.32 -3.75 -4.39
N GLY A 155 -0.18 -3.37 -5.65
CA GLY A 155 0.74 -2.32 -6.05
C GLY A 155 0.48 -1.81 -7.46
N HIS A 156 1.26 -0.81 -7.87
CA HIS A 156 1.15 -0.20 -9.18
C HIS A 156 2.31 -0.61 -10.10
N PRO A 157 2.07 -1.01 -11.36
CA PRO A 157 3.10 -1.42 -12.30
C PRO A 157 3.74 -0.23 -13.04
N SER A 158 3.29 1.00 -12.79
CA SER A 158 3.69 2.19 -13.53
C SER A 158 3.93 3.39 -12.63
N VAL A 159 4.56 4.41 -13.23
CA VAL A 159 4.65 5.75 -12.66
C VAL A 159 3.30 6.43 -12.80
N GLY A 160 2.81 7.08 -11.73
CA GLY A 160 1.54 7.79 -11.77
C GLY A 160 1.08 8.34 -10.42
N HIS A 161 -0.09 8.98 -10.43
CA HIS A 161 -0.70 9.71 -9.30
C HIS A 161 -1.01 8.82 -8.08
N SER A 162 0.01 8.49 -7.27
CA SER A 162 -0.10 7.83 -5.96
C SER A 162 -1.22 6.77 -5.92
N PHE A 163 -2.25 6.97 -5.08
CA PHE A 163 -3.35 6.04 -4.85
C PHE A 163 -4.48 6.10 -5.90
N THR A 164 -4.48 7.07 -6.82
CA THR A 164 -5.46 7.14 -7.92
C THR A 164 -4.95 6.54 -9.23
N ASN A 165 -3.73 6.01 -9.26
CA ASN A 165 -3.23 5.30 -10.43
C ASN A 165 -4.14 4.09 -10.73
N PRO A 166 -4.86 4.08 -11.87
CA PRO A 166 -5.81 3.03 -12.18
C PRO A 166 -5.12 1.72 -12.57
N GLN A 167 -3.82 1.73 -12.85
CA GLN A 167 -3.08 0.51 -13.12
C GLN A 167 -2.75 -0.13 -11.78
N VAL A 168 -3.55 -1.12 -11.38
CA VAL A 168 -3.38 -1.86 -10.14
C VAL A 168 -3.15 -3.33 -10.45
N ARG A 169 -2.13 -3.90 -9.81
CA ARG A 169 -1.88 -5.33 -9.76
C ARG A 169 -2.18 -5.85 -8.38
N ARG A 170 -2.68 -7.08 -8.31
CA ARG A 170 -2.80 -7.83 -7.05
C ARG A 170 -2.09 -9.17 -7.17
N TYR A 171 -1.53 -9.61 -6.06
CA TYR A 171 -0.82 -10.87 -5.91
C TYR A 171 -1.48 -11.65 -4.77
N PRO A 172 -2.46 -12.54 -5.08
CA PRO A 172 -3.14 -13.38 -4.09
C PRO A 172 -2.30 -14.58 -3.61
N SER A 173 -1.16 -14.81 -4.26
CA SER A 173 -0.20 -15.85 -3.91
C SER A 173 1.16 -15.53 -4.54
N ASN A 174 2.11 -16.47 -4.42
CA ASN A 174 3.42 -16.40 -5.07
C ASN A 174 3.41 -16.68 -6.59
N LEU A 175 2.23 -16.85 -7.20
CA LEU A 175 2.10 -17.24 -8.61
C LEU A 175 2.11 -16.03 -9.55
N GLY A 176 3.05 -16.05 -10.50
CA GLY A 176 3.13 -15.13 -11.64
C GLY A 176 3.74 -13.77 -11.31
N GLU A 177 4.94 -13.51 -11.84
CA GLU A 177 5.70 -12.27 -11.62
C GLU A 177 4.94 -10.99 -12.03
N THR A 178 4.01 -11.09 -12.96
CA THR A 178 3.21 -9.96 -13.49
C THR A 178 2.04 -9.56 -12.56
N GLY A 179 1.54 -10.49 -11.75
CA GLY A 179 0.32 -10.31 -10.95
C GLY A 179 -0.96 -10.16 -11.78
N GLU A 180 -2.10 -10.20 -11.12
CA GLU A 180 -3.41 -10.09 -11.76
C GLU A 180 -3.77 -8.62 -11.99
N THR A 181 -4.30 -8.28 -13.18
CA THR A 181 -4.93 -6.96 -13.38
C THR A 181 -6.20 -6.90 -12.54
N VAL A 182 -6.38 -5.82 -11.77
CA VAL A 182 -7.57 -5.66 -10.93
C VAL A 182 -8.77 -5.13 -11.70
N CYS A 183 -8.54 -4.24 -12.69
CA CYS A 183 -9.60 -3.71 -13.54
C CYS A 183 -10.36 -4.88 -14.22
N PRO A 184 -11.69 -4.99 -14.02
CA PRO A 184 -12.46 -6.05 -14.67
C PRO A 184 -12.50 -5.88 -16.20
N ASP A 185 -12.57 -7.00 -16.90
CA ASP A 185 -12.66 -7.02 -18.36
C ASP A 185 -13.89 -6.26 -18.85
N GLY A 186 -13.71 -5.42 -19.88
CA GLY A 186 -14.79 -4.60 -20.44
C GLY A 186 -15.26 -3.42 -19.57
N LYS A 187 -14.69 -3.21 -18.38
CA LYS A 187 -15.13 -2.17 -17.42
C LYS A 187 -14.20 -0.95 -17.34
N LEU A 188 -13.29 -0.78 -18.29
CA LEU A 188 -12.21 0.22 -18.22
C LEU A 188 -12.70 1.65 -17.95
N GLN A 189 -13.79 2.09 -18.58
CA GLN A 189 -14.27 3.47 -18.43
C GLN A 189 -14.80 3.76 -17.02
N GLY A 190 -15.62 2.86 -16.45
CA GLY A 190 -16.10 2.99 -15.07
C GLY A 190 -14.97 2.86 -14.05
N TRP A 191 -14.04 1.94 -14.29
CA TRP A 191 -12.83 1.78 -13.49
C TRP A 191 -12.01 3.07 -13.44
N LEU A 192 -11.72 3.68 -14.59
CA LEU A 192 -10.98 4.95 -14.68
C LEU A 192 -11.71 6.07 -13.96
N LYS A 193 -13.04 6.17 -14.14
CA LYS A 193 -13.88 7.18 -13.48
C LYS A 193 -13.81 7.05 -11.95
N ASN A 194 -13.93 5.82 -11.44
CA ASN A 194 -13.95 5.58 -10.00
C ASN A 194 -12.56 5.74 -9.36
N MET A 195 -11.50 5.20 -9.98
CA MET A 195 -10.14 5.30 -9.46
C MET A 195 -9.64 6.74 -9.40
N ARG A 196 -10.03 7.59 -10.37
CA ARG A 196 -9.64 9.01 -10.40
C ARG A 196 -10.43 9.90 -9.45
N ASN A 197 -11.53 9.40 -8.89
CA ASN A 197 -12.31 10.16 -7.91
C ASN A 197 -11.77 9.93 -6.49
N GLU A 198 -10.75 10.73 -6.12
CA GLU A 198 -10.09 10.66 -4.81
C GLU A 198 -11.06 10.66 -3.64
N ARG A 199 -12.09 11.52 -3.71
CA ARG A 199 -13.06 11.75 -2.63
C ARG A 199 -14.05 10.62 -2.47
N ALA A 200 -14.37 9.90 -3.54
CA ALA A 200 -15.24 8.73 -3.46
C ALA A 200 -14.56 7.55 -2.77
N GLY A 201 -13.22 7.52 -2.76
CA GLY A 201 -12.44 6.55 -1.99
C GLY A 201 -12.55 5.11 -2.50
N PHE A 202 -13.01 4.90 -3.73
CA PHE A 202 -13.07 3.58 -4.36
C PHE A 202 -11.71 2.86 -4.32
N TRP A 203 -10.62 3.60 -4.55
CA TRP A 203 -9.25 3.11 -4.46
C TRP A 203 -8.90 2.52 -3.08
N ALA A 204 -9.52 2.99 -2.00
CA ALA A 204 -9.30 2.54 -0.62
C ALA A 204 -10.16 1.31 -0.28
N GLN A 205 -11.33 1.17 -0.91
CA GLN A 205 -12.28 0.08 -0.69
C GLN A 205 -11.98 -1.15 -1.54
N MET A 206 -11.55 -0.93 -2.78
CA MET A 206 -11.32 -1.98 -3.78
C MET A 206 -10.46 -3.15 -3.27
N PRO A 207 -9.37 -2.95 -2.47
CA PRO A 207 -8.58 -4.07 -1.96
C PRO A 207 -9.36 -5.05 -1.07
N PHE A 208 -10.54 -4.65 -0.59
CA PHE A 208 -11.42 -5.40 0.30
C PHE A 208 -12.74 -5.82 -0.37
N MET A 209 -12.86 -5.53 -1.68
CA MET A 209 -14.02 -5.90 -2.49
C MET A 209 -13.75 -7.22 -3.21
N THR A 210 -14.80 -8.00 -3.44
CA THR A 210 -14.73 -9.16 -4.34
C THR A 210 -14.60 -8.71 -5.79
N ARG A 211 -14.19 -9.61 -6.70
CA ARG A 211 -14.17 -9.31 -8.15
C ARG A 211 -15.55 -8.86 -8.66
N ASP A 212 -16.62 -9.49 -8.19
CA ASP A 212 -17.99 -9.15 -8.58
C ASP A 212 -18.40 -7.77 -8.06
N GLU A 213 -18.02 -7.43 -6.84
CA GLU A 213 -18.26 -6.10 -6.27
C GLU A 213 -17.52 -5.01 -7.07
N ILE A 214 -16.26 -5.26 -7.46
CA ILE A 214 -15.49 -4.35 -8.29
C ILE A 214 -16.16 -4.18 -9.67
N ALA A 215 -16.59 -5.28 -10.28
CA ALA A 215 -17.27 -5.28 -11.58
C ALA A 215 -18.65 -4.60 -11.56
N ALA A 216 -19.36 -4.68 -10.44
CA ALA A 216 -20.64 -4.00 -10.25
C ALA A 216 -20.48 -2.49 -10.02
N ALA A 217 -19.37 -2.07 -9.40
CA ALA A 217 -19.08 -0.66 -9.18
C ALA A 217 -18.61 0.09 -10.45
N CYS A 218 -18.10 -0.64 -11.44
CA CYS A 218 -17.51 -0.09 -12.68
C CYS A 218 -18.44 -0.26 -13.89
#